data_AF-A0A524D5V9-F1
#
_entry.id   AF-A0A524D5V9-F1
#
_cell.length_a   1.000
_cell.length_b   1.000
_cell.length_c   1.000
_cell.angle_alpha   90.00
_cell.angle_beta   90.00
_cell.angle_gamma   90.00
#
_symmetry.space_group_name_H-M   'P 1'
#
loop_
_entity.id
_entity.type
_entity.pdbx_description
1 polymer ?
#
loop_
_entity_poly.entity_id
_entity_poly.type
_entity_poly.pdbx_seq_one_letter_code
_entity_poly.pdbx_strand_id
1 'polypeptide(L)'
;MLAEELHSTLKKVEKKQGTEIVRLKDKEVRKFCELIHDTGYDGKFIPPGYIMNLTNRVIQKIFLEIGPLFISKIRGLIHVNSKVEFHEVMPLDKEYKISIETSKPLKKEGKKGTYYSIIFTTKVWDTNGSKLFAVDHHDFFFKL
;
A
#
# COMPACT_ATOMS: atom_id res chain seq x y z
N MET A 1 5.24 13.58 20.80
CA MET A 1 3.80 13.95 20.80
C MET A 1 3.14 13.80 19.43
N LEU A 2 3.36 14.67 18.42
CA LEU A 2 2.60 14.59 17.16
C LEU A 2 2.85 13.32 16.33
N ALA A 3 4.10 12.83 16.30
CA ALA A 3 4.45 11.59 15.60
C ALA A 3 3.87 10.33 16.29
N GLU A 4 3.77 10.35 17.62
CA GLU A 4 3.16 9.26 18.39
C GLU A 4 1.64 9.25 18.22
N GLU A 5 1.02 10.44 18.17
CA GLU A 5 -0.40 10.61 17.84
C GLU A 5 -0.71 10.09 16.44
N LEU A 6 0.12 10.43 15.45
CA LEU A 6 0.01 9.91 14.09
C LEU A 6 0.13 8.38 14.08
N HIS A 7 1.14 7.82 14.76
CA HIS A 7 1.32 6.37 14.82
C HIS A 7 0.15 5.65 15.50
N SER A 8 -0.32 6.17 16.64
CA SER A 8 -1.48 5.62 17.34
C SER A 8 -2.72 5.63 16.44
N THR A 9 -2.93 6.71 15.69
CA THR A 9 -4.05 6.81 14.75
C THR A 9 -3.91 5.83 13.59
N LEU A 10 -2.72 5.76 12.98
CA LEU A 10 -2.42 4.76 11.93
C LEU A 10 -2.70 3.34 12.42
N LYS A 11 -2.29 2.99 13.65
CA LYS A 11 -2.55 1.67 14.23
C LYS A 11 -4.03 1.39 14.46
N LYS A 12 -4.82 2.39 14.82
CA LYS A 12 -6.29 2.26 14.93
C LYS A 12 -6.93 2.01 13.57
N VAL A 13 -6.54 2.79 12.54
CA VAL A 13 -7.04 2.63 11.17
C VAL A 13 -6.61 1.30 10.57
N GLU A 14 -5.34 0.90 10.78
CA GLU A 14 -4.81 -0.42 10.41
C GLU A 14 -5.65 -1.53 11.02
N LYS A 15 -5.99 -1.48 12.32
CA LYS A 15 -6.84 -2.50 12.96
C LYS A 15 -8.26 -2.52 12.38
N LYS A 16 -8.81 -1.36 12.02
CA LYS A 16 -10.16 -1.23 11.46
C LYS A 16 -10.24 -1.72 10.01
N GLN A 17 -9.23 -1.40 9.21
CA GLN A 17 -9.18 -1.72 7.78
C GLN A 17 -8.40 -3.00 7.46
N GLY A 18 -7.79 -3.64 8.48
CA GLY A 18 -6.62 -4.54 8.40
C GLY A 18 -6.69 -5.75 7.48
N THR A 19 -7.79 -5.94 6.77
CA THR A 19 -7.90 -6.84 5.64
C THR A 19 -8.96 -6.34 4.66
N GLU A 20 -8.61 -6.28 3.37
CA GLU A 20 -9.56 -6.14 2.26
C GLU A 20 -9.57 -7.41 1.42
N ILE A 21 -10.77 -7.88 1.04
CA ILE A 21 -10.92 -8.94 0.04
C ILE A 21 -11.23 -8.28 -1.29
N VAL A 22 -10.49 -8.65 -2.34
CA VAL A 22 -10.66 -8.14 -3.69
C VAL A 22 -10.76 -9.27 -4.68
N ARG A 23 -11.63 -9.11 -5.68
CA ARG A 23 -11.68 -9.97 -6.86
C ARG A 23 -11.25 -9.16 -8.07
N LEU A 24 -10.20 -9.59 -8.74
CA LEU A 24 -9.65 -8.90 -9.89
C LEU A 24 -10.25 -9.46 -11.18
N LYS A 25 -10.93 -8.60 -11.95
CA LYS A 25 -11.57 -8.96 -13.21
C LYS A 25 -10.64 -8.66 -14.39
N ASP A 26 -10.67 -9.50 -15.43
CA ASP A 26 -9.88 -9.30 -16.66
C ASP A 26 -9.99 -7.88 -17.21
N LYS A 27 -11.21 -7.35 -17.29
CA LYS A 27 -11.47 -6.00 -17.83
C LYS A 27 -10.65 -4.90 -17.13
N GLU A 28 -10.46 -5.00 -15.82
CA GLU A 28 -9.73 -3.99 -15.04
C GLU A 28 -8.22 -4.10 -15.25
N VAL A 29 -7.71 -5.34 -15.25
CA VAL A 29 -6.29 -5.64 -15.48
C VAL A 29 -5.88 -5.28 -16.91
N ARG A 30 -6.69 -5.66 -17.89
CA ARG A 30 -6.48 -5.32 -19.32
C ARG A 30 -6.40 -3.82 -19.54
N LYS A 31 -7.34 -3.06 -18.97
CA LYS A 31 -7.33 -1.59 -19.05
C LYS A 31 -6.05 -0.99 -18.45
N PHE A 32 -5.55 -1.55 -17.34
CA PHE A 32 -4.28 -1.13 -16.78
C PHE A 32 -3.12 -1.41 -17.74
N CYS A 33 -3.04 -2.62 -18.31
CA CYS A 33 -1.99 -3.00 -19.26
C CYS A 33 -1.98 -2.08 -20.49
N GLU A 34 -3.16 -1.74 -21.02
CA GLU A 34 -3.31 -0.79 -22.13
C GLU A 34 -2.76 0.60 -21.78
N LEU A 35 -3.03 1.09 -20.57
CA LEU A 35 -2.57 2.41 -20.09
C LEU A 35 -1.05 2.49 -19.92
N ILE A 36 -0.40 1.38 -19.56
CA ILE A 36 1.05 1.32 -19.37
C ILE A 36 1.79 0.75 -20.60
N HIS A 37 1.05 0.48 -21.68
CA HIS A 37 1.56 -0.15 -22.90
C HIS A 37 2.27 -1.50 -22.66
N ASP A 38 1.76 -2.30 -21.72
CA ASP A 38 2.24 -3.67 -21.50
C ASP A 38 1.60 -4.63 -22.52
N THR A 39 2.40 -5.09 -23.47
CA THR A 39 1.98 -6.00 -24.54
C THR A 39 2.08 -7.48 -24.16
N GLY A 40 2.58 -7.81 -22.96
CA GLY A 40 2.84 -9.18 -22.52
C GLY A 40 1.66 -9.87 -21.82
N TYR A 41 0.56 -9.16 -21.58
CA TYR A 41 -0.58 -9.68 -20.83
C TYR A 41 -1.44 -10.67 -21.65
N ASP A 42 -1.54 -11.92 -21.19
CA ASP A 42 -2.24 -13.01 -21.87
C ASP A 42 -3.64 -13.33 -21.30
N GLY A 43 -4.10 -12.58 -20.30
CA GLY A 43 -5.40 -12.81 -19.65
C GLY A 43 -5.44 -13.98 -18.66
N LYS A 44 -4.31 -14.62 -18.33
CA LYS A 44 -4.28 -15.74 -17.37
C LYS A 44 -3.79 -15.32 -15.99
N PHE A 45 -2.78 -14.46 -15.93
CA PHE A 45 -2.15 -14.03 -14.70
C PHE A 45 -2.14 -12.51 -14.57
N ILE A 46 -2.36 -12.02 -13.37
CA ILE A 46 -2.23 -10.61 -13.03
C ILE A 46 -0.76 -10.22 -13.18
N PRO A 47 -0.43 -9.20 -14.00
CA PRO A 47 0.95 -8.82 -14.24
C PRO A 47 1.56 -8.20 -12.97
N PRO A 48 2.87 -8.39 -12.73
CA PRO A 48 3.56 -7.82 -11.57
C PRO A 48 3.34 -6.32 -11.38
N GLY A 49 3.30 -5.54 -12.49
CA GLY A 49 3.05 -4.10 -12.44
C GLY A 49 1.68 -3.70 -11.88
N TYR A 50 0.69 -4.60 -11.94
CA TYR A 50 -0.64 -4.33 -11.40
C TYR A 50 -0.67 -4.40 -9.86
N ILE A 51 0.30 -5.07 -9.21
CA ILE A 51 0.32 -5.24 -7.76
C ILE A 51 0.36 -3.90 -7.03
N MET A 52 1.15 -2.94 -7.51
CA MET A 52 1.17 -1.60 -6.91
C MET A 52 -0.19 -0.91 -7.00
N ASN A 53 -0.96 -1.12 -8.08
CA ASN A 53 -2.32 -0.55 -8.19
C ASN A 53 -3.25 -1.17 -7.13
N LEU A 54 -3.09 -2.47 -6.88
CA LEU A 54 -3.86 -3.21 -5.88
C LEU A 54 -3.54 -2.74 -4.45
N THR A 55 -2.27 -2.64 -4.10
CA THR A 55 -1.79 -2.30 -2.76
C THR A 55 -2.01 -0.82 -2.43
N ASN A 56 -1.83 0.07 -3.42
CA ASN A 56 -2.06 1.51 -3.25
C ASN A 56 -3.50 1.84 -2.86
N ARG A 57 -4.50 1.06 -3.30
CA ARG A 57 -5.90 1.25 -2.90
C ARG A 57 -6.08 1.17 -1.38
N VAL A 58 -5.41 0.23 -0.72
CA VAL A 58 -5.49 0.07 0.74
C VAL A 58 -4.77 1.23 1.44
N ILE A 59 -3.60 1.62 0.93
CA ILE A 59 -2.83 2.77 1.45
C ILE A 59 -3.65 4.07 1.32
N GLN A 60 -4.31 4.30 0.18
CA GLN A 60 -5.16 5.47 -0.04
C GLN A 60 -6.32 5.54 0.94
N LYS A 61 -6.97 4.41 1.26
CA LYS A 61 -8.03 4.37 2.27
C LYS A 61 -7.52 4.76 3.66
N ILE A 62 -6.28 4.40 4.01
CA ILE A 62 -5.68 4.89 5.26
C ILE A 62 -5.54 6.41 5.20
N PHE A 63 -4.96 6.95 4.13
CA PHE A 63 -4.79 8.40 3.98
C PHE A 63 -6.10 9.18 3.98
N LEU A 64 -7.16 8.65 3.38
CA LEU A 64 -8.48 9.26 3.44
C LEU A 64 -9.06 9.29 4.86
N GLU A 65 -8.74 8.30 5.69
CA GLU A 65 -9.23 8.22 7.08
C GLU A 65 -8.39 9.10 8.03
N ILE A 66 -7.06 9.12 7.87
CA ILE A 66 -6.19 9.97 8.72
C ILE A 66 -6.12 11.42 8.25
N GLY A 67 -6.38 11.67 6.96
CA GLY A 67 -6.23 12.97 6.33
C GLY A 67 -6.95 14.09 7.09
N PRO A 68 -8.25 14.00 7.35
CA PRO A 68 -9.00 15.03 8.08
C PRO A 68 -8.43 15.35 9.48
N LEU A 69 -7.83 14.36 10.15
CA LEU A 69 -7.28 14.51 11.50
C LEU A 69 -5.90 15.19 11.51
N PHE A 70 -5.17 15.10 10.39
CA PHE A 70 -3.78 15.55 10.31
C PHE A 70 -3.50 16.53 9.16
N ILE A 71 -4.49 16.94 8.37
CA ILE A 71 -4.27 17.84 7.22
C ILE A 71 -3.70 19.21 7.63
N SER A 72 -4.09 19.72 8.80
CA SER A 72 -3.54 20.95 9.38
C SER A 72 -2.20 20.74 10.09
N LYS A 73 -1.84 19.48 10.37
CA LYS A 73 -0.64 19.06 11.11
C LYS A 73 0.48 18.55 10.20
N ILE A 74 0.16 18.06 9.01
CA ILE A 74 1.13 17.55 8.02
C ILE A 74 1.41 18.67 7.02
N ARG A 75 2.62 19.22 7.08
CA ARG A 75 3.11 20.25 6.15
C ARG A 75 3.58 19.66 4.82
N GLY A 76 3.81 18.36 4.76
CA GLY A 76 4.22 17.66 3.56
C GLY A 76 4.24 16.15 3.73
N LEU A 77 3.85 15.45 2.67
CA LEU A 77 3.93 14.01 2.54
C LEU A 77 4.74 13.70 1.28
N ILE A 78 5.75 12.84 1.39
CA ILE A 78 6.59 12.44 0.26
C ILE A 78 6.66 10.93 0.23
N HIS A 79 6.26 10.31 -0.88
CA HIS A 79 6.58 8.91 -1.16
C HIS A 79 8.04 8.84 -1.63
N VAL A 80 8.90 8.18 -0.85
CA VAL A 80 10.35 8.22 -1.06
C VAL A 80 10.85 6.98 -1.80
N ASN A 81 10.29 5.82 -1.48
CA ASN A 81 10.71 4.55 -2.05
C ASN A 81 9.56 3.54 -2.02
N SER A 82 9.52 2.66 -3.02
CA SER A 82 8.68 1.47 -3.03
C SER A 82 9.52 0.26 -3.41
N LYS A 83 9.28 -0.87 -2.75
CA LYS A 83 9.88 -2.16 -3.08
C LYS A 83 8.81 -3.23 -3.04
N VAL A 84 8.63 -3.91 -4.17
CA VAL A 84 7.73 -5.05 -4.30
C VAL A 84 8.54 -6.35 -4.38
N GLU A 85 8.16 -7.32 -3.58
CA GLU A 85 8.68 -8.68 -3.56
C GLU A 85 7.59 -9.62 -4.08
N PHE A 86 7.87 -10.30 -5.19
CA PHE A 86 6.96 -11.28 -5.79
C PHE A 86 7.40 -12.68 -5.38
N HIS A 87 6.50 -13.41 -4.74
CA HIS A 87 6.76 -14.78 -4.31
C HIS A 87 6.17 -15.78 -5.31
N GLU A 88 5.02 -15.47 -5.89
CA GLU A 88 4.22 -16.40 -6.69
C GLU A 88 3.41 -15.68 -7.78
N VAL A 89 3.06 -16.38 -8.86
CA VAL A 89 2.18 -15.85 -9.90
C VAL A 89 0.73 -15.78 -9.42
N MET A 90 0.01 -14.71 -9.78
CA MET A 90 -1.36 -14.46 -9.34
C MET A 90 -2.37 -14.76 -10.45
N PRO A 91 -3.16 -15.85 -10.36
CA PRO A 91 -4.16 -16.17 -11.38
C PRO A 91 -5.32 -15.18 -11.42
N LEU A 92 -5.80 -14.87 -12.62
CA LEU A 92 -6.98 -14.01 -12.80
C LEU A 92 -8.26 -14.64 -12.22
N ASP A 93 -9.28 -13.80 -11.97
CA ASP A 93 -10.62 -14.18 -11.50
C ASP A 93 -10.68 -14.86 -10.13
N LYS A 94 -9.56 -14.89 -9.39
CA LYS A 94 -9.49 -15.30 -7.99
C LYS A 94 -9.73 -14.13 -7.04
N GLU A 95 -10.11 -14.48 -5.82
CA GLU A 95 -10.17 -13.54 -4.71
C GLU A 95 -8.82 -13.53 -3.97
N TYR A 96 -8.46 -12.34 -3.51
CA TYR A 96 -7.22 -12.07 -2.80
C TYR A 96 -7.50 -11.32 -1.52
N LYS A 97 -6.75 -11.66 -0.49
CA LYS A 97 -6.76 -10.99 0.80
C LYS A 97 -5.57 -10.03 0.87
N ILE A 98 -5.82 -8.74 0.99
CA ILE A 98 -4.79 -7.73 1.17
C ILE A 98 -4.78 -7.28 2.62
N SER A 99 -3.65 -7.45 3.30
CA SER A 99 -3.43 -6.92 4.65
C SER A 99 -2.42 -5.77 4.59
N ILE A 100 -2.52 -4.85 5.55
CA ILE A 100 -1.59 -3.72 5.68
C ILE A 100 -1.08 -3.63 7.11
N GLU A 101 0.20 -3.29 7.26
CA GLU A 101 0.85 -2.99 8.52
C GLU A 101 1.74 -1.75 8.38
N THR A 102 1.77 -0.91 9.42
CA THR A 102 2.61 0.28 9.46
C THR A 102 3.78 0.12 10.43
N SER A 103 4.96 0.60 10.06
CA SER A 103 6.11 0.65 10.97
C SER A 103 5.91 1.70 12.07
N LYS A 104 6.73 1.64 13.11
CA LYS A 104 6.91 2.79 14.02
C LYS A 104 7.52 3.96 13.22
N PRO A 105 7.18 5.22 13.53
CA PRO A 105 7.80 6.36 12.89
C PRO A 105 9.27 6.45 13.27
N LEU A 106 10.13 6.54 12.27
CA LEU A 106 11.55 6.80 12.45
C LEU A 106 11.82 8.28 12.20
N LYS A 107 12.31 8.99 13.22
CA LYS A 107 12.72 10.39 13.08
C LYS A 107 13.97 10.46 12.19
N LYS A 108 13.91 11.24 11.11
CA LYS A 108 15.03 11.53 10.22
C LYS A 108 15.29 13.04 10.21
N GLU A 109 16.52 13.44 10.47
CA GLU A 109 16.93 14.85 10.46
C GLU A 109 17.78 15.12 9.22
N GLY A 110 17.55 16.28 8.59
CA GLY A 110 18.33 16.69 7.43
C GLY A 110 18.28 18.20 7.22
N LYS A 111 18.93 18.67 6.15
CA LYS A 111 19.06 20.11 5.84
C LYS A 111 17.72 20.85 5.77
N LYS A 112 16.63 20.16 5.38
CA LYS A 112 15.28 20.73 5.22
C LYS A 112 14.38 20.53 6.46
N GLY A 113 14.97 20.17 7.60
CA GLY A 113 14.29 19.95 8.87
C GLY A 113 14.08 18.47 9.21
N THR A 114 13.20 18.23 10.18
CA THR A 114 12.85 16.89 10.68
C THR A 114 11.70 16.29 9.88
N TYR A 115 11.83 15.01 9.54
CA TYR A 115 10.81 14.19 8.91
C TYR A 115 10.60 12.92 9.73
N TYR A 116 9.42 12.34 9.61
CA TYR A 116 9.12 11.02 10.18
C TYR A 116 8.88 10.04 9.03
N SER A 117 9.73 9.03 8.96
CA SER A 117 9.64 7.94 7.98
C SER A 117 8.75 6.85 8.55
N ILE A 118 7.72 6.48 7.80
CA ILE A 118 6.78 5.40 8.13
C ILE A 118 6.69 4.49 6.92
N ILE A 119 6.96 3.21 7.14
CA ILE A 119 6.85 2.18 6.11
C ILE A 119 5.45 1.57 6.20
N PHE A 120 4.76 1.57 5.06
CA PHE A 120 3.49 0.88 4.86
C PHE A 120 3.82 -0.41 4.13
N THR A 121 3.66 -1.54 4.83
CA THR A 121 3.84 -2.86 4.25
C THR A 121 2.47 -3.45 3.94
N THR A 122 2.22 -3.75 2.68
CA THR A 122 1.04 -4.47 2.24
C THR A 122 1.43 -5.88 1.83
N LYS A 123 0.57 -6.85 2.11
CA LYS A 123 0.78 -8.27 1.78
C LYS A 123 -0.45 -8.79 1.08
N VAL A 124 -0.24 -9.46 -0.05
CA VAL A 124 -1.30 -10.05 -0.87
C VAL A 124 -1.27 -11.55 -0.69
N TRP A 125 -2.35 -12.09 -0.13
CA TRP A 125 -2.52 -13.50 0.18
C TRP A 125 -3.66 -14.10 -0.63
N ASP A 126 -3.72 -15.42 -0.68
CA ASP A 126 -4.99 -16.09 -0.95
C ASP A 126 -6.01 -15.79 0.17
N THR A 127 -7.28 -16.05 -0.09
CA THR A 127 -8.36 -15.82 0.89
C THR A 127 -8.20 -16.61 2.18
N ASN A 128 -7.54 -17.77 2.10
CA ASN A 128 -7.32 -18.67 3.22
C ASN A 128 -6.12 -18.27 4.09
N GLY A 129 -5.27 -17.34 3.61
CA GLY A 129 -4.04 -16.93 4.27
C GLY A 129 -2.91 -17.96 4.22
N SER A 130 -3.04 -19.01 3.40
CA SER A 130 -2.04 -20.07 3.24
C SER A 130 -0.94 -19.72 2.26
N LYS A 131 -1.22 -18.87 1.26
CA LYS A 131 -0.28 -18.55 0.19
C LYS A 131 -0.04 -17.05 0.09
N LEU A 132 1.22 -16.64 0.20
CA LEU A 132 1.68 -15.27 -0.02
C LEU A 132 2.06 -15.09 -1.50
N PHE A 133 1.49 -14.10 -2.17
CA PHE A 133 1.79 -13.79 -3.57
C PHE A 133 2.78 -12.64 -3.71
N ALA A 134 2.57 -11.57 -2.94
CA ALA A 134 3.43 -10.40 -3.01
C ALA A 134 3.47 -9.64 -1.68
N VAL A 135 4.59 -8.97 -1.44
CA VAL A 135 4.78 -8.00 -0.37
C VAL A 135 5.21 -6.68 -1.00
N ASP A 136 4.60 -5.58 -0.61
CA ASP A 136 4.92 -4.25 -1.12
C ASP A 136 5.15 -3.28 0.04
N HIS A 137 6.34 -2.70 0.06
CA HIS A 137 6.81 -1.77 1.07
C HIS A 137 6.88 -0.36 0.49
N HIS A 138 6.13 0.58 1.05
CA HIS A 138 6.20 1.99 0.71
C HIS A 138 6.75 2.83 1.87
N ASP A 139 7.87 3.53 1.67
CA ASP A 139 8.40 4.50 2.64
C ASP A 139 7.83 5.90 2.35
N PHE A 140 7.10 6.43 3.33
CA PHE A 140 6.57 7.79 3.30
C PHE A 140 7.25 8.67 4.35
N PHE A 141 7.68 9.85 3.92
CA PHE A 141 8.13 10.90 4.83
C PHE A 141 6.98 11.84 5.14
N PHE A 142 6.74 12.03 6.43
CA PHE A 142 5.81 12.99 6.98
C PHE A 142 6.57 14.17 7.56
N LYS A 143 6.33 15.36 7.03
CA LYS A 143 6.74 16.62 7.65
C LYS A 143 5.59 17.10 8.51
N LEU A 144 5.78 17.06 9.83
CA LEU A 144 4.84 17.54 10.84
C LEU A 144 5.17 19.00 11.22
#